data_AF-A0A1Y3ATS5-F1
#
_entry.id   AF-A0A1Y3ATS5-F1
#
_cell.length_a   1.000
_cell.length_b   1.000
_cell.length_c   1.000
_cell.angle_alpha   90.00
_cell.angle_beta   90.00
_cell.angle_gamma   90.00
#
_symmetry.space_group_name_H-M   'P 1'
#
loop_
_entity.id
_entity.type
_entity.pdbx_description
1 polymer ?
#
loop_
_entity_poly.entity_id
_entity_poly.type
_entity_poly.pdbx_seq_one_letter_code
_entity_poly.pdbx_strand_id
1 'polypeptide(L)'
;ATGFTTRSDIGPARDATDVPDDRHALSKSKLASKKPSQSGKDNEQDVEDDDEDLNDANYDEFNGYGGSLFSKDPYDKDDEEADRIYDSIDKRMDEKRKEYRERKLKRELEQYRQERPKIQQQFSDLKRDLARISADEWNSIPDVGDARNKKMRNPRAEKFTPVPDSILAHNVSLSNETVTSIDPLSGLKTVISGTSTGLLSSAPSHLDLKKIGQARNTLMDIKLNQASD
;
A
#
# COMPACT_ATOMS: atom_id res chain seq x y z
N ALA A 1 11.18 -28.48 -2.51
CA ALA A 1 11.79 -27.92 -1.29
C ALA A 1 11.36 -28.81 -0.14
N THR A 2 12.28 -29.37 0.63
CA THR A 2 11.94 -30.16 1.82
C THR A 2 11.62 -29.21 2.97
N GLY A 3 10.57 -29.50 3.74
CA GLY A 3 10.26 -28.74 4.97
C GLY A 3 11.48 -28.70 5.89
N PHE A 4 11.61 -27.62 6.68
CA PHE A 4 12.80 -27.35 7.48
C PHE A 4 13.19 -28.56 8.35
N THR A 5 14.27 -29.25 7.95
CA THR A 5 14.83 -30.38 8.69
C THR A 5 15.60 -29.84 9.89
N THR A 6 15.23 -30.28 11.10
CA THR A 6 15.92 -29.85 12.32
C THR A 6 17.14 -30.74 12.59
N ARG A 7 18.10 -30.24 13.38
CA ARG A 7 19.35 -30.95 13.73
C ARG A 7 19.14 -32.33 14.38
N SER A 8 17.94 -32.63 14.85
CA SER A 8 17.57 -33.93 15.42
C SER A 8 17.25 -35.01 14.37
N ASP A 9 16.85 -34.62 13.15
CA ASP A 9 16.43 -35.57 12.10
C ASP A 9 17.62 -36.23 11.36
N ILE A 10 18.76 -35.54 11.25
CA ILE A 10 19.85 -35.95 10.35
C ILE A 10 20.94 -36.81 11.03
N GLY A 11 20.91 -36.98 12.36
CA GLY A 11 21.95 -37.73 13.10
C GLY A 11 23.36 -37.13 12.99
N PRO A 12 24.38 -37.67 13.71
CA PRO A 12 25.74 -37.16 13.60
C PRO A 12 26.29 -37.39 12.19
N ALA A 13 26.54 -36.28 11.48
CA ALA A 13 26.90 -36.26 10.07
C ALA A 13 28.24 -36.97 9.78
N ARG A 14 28.27 -37.64 8.62
CA ARG A 14 29.43 -38.32 8.02
C ARG A 14 30.61 -37.35 7.83
N ASP A 15 31.82 -37.92 7.84
CA ASP A 15 33.12 -37.26 7.81
C ASP A 15 33.34 -36.39 6.54
N ALA A 16 34.15 -35.34 6.65
CA ALA A 16 34.28 -34.22 5.70
C ALA A 16 34.95 -34.55 4.34
N THR A 17 34.93 -35.81 3.89
CA THR A 17 35.60 -36.27 2.66
C THR A 17 34.65 -36.70 1.53
N ASP A 18 33.33 -36.61 1.71
CA ASP A 18 32.36 -36.96 0.68
C ASP A 18 32.10 -35.77 -0.28
N VAL A 19 32.24 -36.01 -1.59
CA VAL A 19 32.20 -35.00 -2.66
C VAL A 19 30.74 -34.71 -3.08
N PRO A 20 30.33 -33.44 -3.30
CA PRO A 20 28.96 -33.12 -3.69
C PRO A 20 28.73 -33.32 -5.21
N ASP A 21 27.64 -34.01 -5.59
CA ASP A 21 27.13 -34.11 -6.97
C ASP A 21 26.00 -33.07 -7.16
N ASP A 22 26.37 -31.96 -7.82
CA ASP A 22 25.51 -30.84 -8.18
C ASP A 22 24.62 -31.20 -9.38
N ARG A 23 23.41 -31.74 -9.14
CA ARG A 23 22.41 -31.93 -10.19
C ARG A 23 21.00 -31.51 -9.78
N HIS A 24 20.78 -30.22 -10.06
CA HIS A 24 19.59 -29.62 -10.65
C HIS A 24 18.46 -29.05 -9.78
N ALA A 25 18.27 -27.75 -10.06
CA ALA A 25 17.29 -26.81 -9.58
C ALA A 25 15.88 -27.04 -10.13
N LEU A 26 14.95 -26.40 -9.41
CA LEU A 26 13.49 -26.48 -9.51
C LEU A 26 12.90 -25.98 -10.83
N SER A 27 11.79 -26.58 -11.24
CA SER A 27 10.87 -26.04 -12.24
C SER A 27 9.46 -25.93 -11.65
N LYS A 28 8.91 -24.71 -11.66
CA LYS A 28 7.50 -24.38 -11.42
C LYS A 28 6.83 -24.08 -12.75
N SER A 29 5.54 -24.40 -12.83
CA SER A 29 4.46 -23.81 -13.65
C SER A 29 3.73 -24.80 -14.55
N LYS A 30 2.42 -24.93 -14.33
CA LYS A 30 1.36 -24.99 -15.36
C LYS A 30 -0.03 -25.02 -14.71
N LEU A 31 -0.77 -23.91 -14.81
CA LEU A 31 -2.23 -23.92 -14.69
C LEU A 31 -2.83 -23.09 -15.83
N ALA A 32 -3.23 -23.78 -16.91
CA ALA A 32 -4.15 -23.24 -17.91
C ALA A 32 -4.83 -24.38 -18.71
N SER A 33 -6.15 -24.45 -18.58
CA SER A 33 -7.16 -25.03 -19.49
C SER A 33 -7.35 -26.55 -19.57
N LYS A 34 -8.56 -27.04 -19.20
CA LYS A 34 -9.36 -27.92 -20.07
C LYS A 34 -10.83 -28.07 -19.63
N LYS A 35 -11.73 -27.99 -20.62
CA LYS A 35 -13.11 -28.56 -20.63
C LYS A 35 -13.08 -29.95 -21.31
N PRO A 36 -14.12 -30.80 -21.18
CA PRO A 36 -13.99 -32.25 -21.30
C PRO A 36 -14.33 -32.78 -22.70
N SER A 37 -13.62 -33.84 -23.12
CA SER A 37 -14.08 -34.76 -24.16
C SER A 37 -13.41 -36.13 -23.97
N GLN A 38 -14.24 -37.17 -23.88
CA GLN A 38 -13.86 -38.58 -23.82
C GLN A 38 -13.12 -39.03 -25.09
N SER A 39 -11.88 -39.48 -24.94
CA SER A 39 -11.25 -40.52 -25.76
C SER A 39 -9.92 -40.88 -25.11
N GLY A 40 -9.69 -42.18 -24.91
CA GLY A 40 -8.68 -42.70 -24.01
C GLY A 40 -7.21 -42.43 -24.37
N LYS A 41 -6.40 -42.86 -23.40
CA LYS A 41 -4.95 -43.05 -23.39
C LYS A 41 -4.09 -41.80 -23.11
N ASP A 42 -3.45 -41.90 -21.95
CA ASP A 42 -2.10 -41.43 -21.64
C ASP A 42 -1.97 -39.91 -21.35
N ASN A 43 -2.42 -39.51 -20.17
CA ASN A 43 -1.82 -38.42 -19.39
C ASN A 43 -2.19 -38.62 -17.91
N GLU A 44 -1.44 -39.49 -17.23
CA GLU A 44 -1.16 -39.30 -15.80
C GLU A 44 -0.35 -37.99 -15.70
N GLN A 45 -1.07 -36.87 -15.61
CA GLN A 45 -0.55 -35.67 -14.97
C GLN A 45 -1.17 -35.67 -13.59
N ASP A 46 -0.39 -36.13 -12.63
CA ASP A 46 -0.62 -35.93 -11.20
C ASP A 46 -1.22 -34.54 -10.98
N VAL A 47 -2.48 -34.52 -10.56
CA VAL A 47 -3.08 -33.37 -9.89
C VAL A 47 -2.58 -33.41 -8.44
N GLU A 48 -1.27 -33.44 -8.28
CA GLU A 48 -0.58 -33.21 -7.01
C GLU A 48 -0.12 -31.76 -7.04
N ASP A 49 -1.04 -30.88 -6.66
CA ASP A 49 -0.79 -29.65 -5.90
C ASP A 49 -2.18 -29.10 -5.54
N ASP A 50 -2.84 -29.84 -4.65
CA ASP A 50 -3.88 -29.32 -3.76
C ASP A 50 -3.23 -28.37 -2.76
N ASP A 51 -2.69 -27.26 -3.27
CA ASP A 51 -2.35 -26.11 -2.45
C ASP A 51 -3.67 -25.48 -2.01
N GLU A 52 -4.31 -26.10 -1.00
CA GLU A 52 -5.38 -25.46 -0.24
C GLU A 52 -4.90 -24.04 0.11
N ASP A 53 -5.63 -23.02 -0.32
CA ASP A 53 -5.23 -21.63 -0.11
C ASP A 53 -5.51 -21.24 1.35
N LEU A 54 -4.69 -21.77 2.25
CA LEU A 54 -4.77 -21.59 3.71
C LEU A 54 -4.13 -20.26 4.15
N ASN A 55 -4.15 -19.26 3.29
CA ASN A 55 -3.68 -17.93 3.63
C ASN A 55 -4.73 -17.18 4.47
N ASP A 56 -4.27 -16.25 5.31
CA ASP A 56 -5.16 -15.44 6.15
C ASP A 56 -6.08 -14.50 5.33
N ALA A 57 -5.77 -14.22 4.07
CA ALA A 57 -6.63 -13.40 3.20
C ALA A 57 -7.84 -14.17 2.65
N ASN A 58 -7.76 -15.50 2.61
CA ASN A 58 -8.83 -16.40 2.23
C ASN A 58 -9.63 -16.87 3.45
N TYR A 59 -9.10 -16.72 4.67
CA TYR A 59 -9.80 -17.04 5.91
C TYR A 59 -10.73 -15.90 6.37
N ASP A 60 -11.99 -16.23 6.64
CA ASP A 60 -12.97 -15.39 7.33
C ASP A 60 -13.37 -16.04 8.66
N GLU A 61 -13.54 -15.26 9.72
CA GLU A 61 -13.87 -15.76 11.07
C GLU A 61 -15.25 -16.42 11.12
N PHE A 62 -16.19 -15.97 10.28
CA PHE A 62 -17.56 -16.49 10.27
C PHE A 62 -17.71 -17.67 9.30
N ASN A 63 -17.22 -17.53 8.06
CA ASN A 63 -17.40 -18.54 7.01
C ASN A 63 -16.23 -19.54 6.89
N GLY A 64 -15.12 -19.33 7.59
CA GLY A 64 -13.90 -20.13 7.48
C GLY A 64 -13.09 -19.80 6.22
N TYR A 65 -12.36 -20.78 5.69
CA TYR A 65 -11.62 -20.61 4.44
C TYR A 65 -12.57 -20.49 3.24
N GLY A 66 -12.31 -19.49 2.39
CA GLY A 66 -12.99 -19.32 1.12
C GLY A 66 -12.68 -20.46 0.15
N GLY A 67 -13.69 -20.82 -0.64
CA GLY A 67 -13.63 -21.93 -1.60
C GLY A 67 -14.71 -22.97 -1.34
N SER A 68 -15.10 -23.71 -2.38
CA SER A 68 -16.07 -24.80 -2.26
C SER A 68 -15.36 -26.15 -2.29
N LEU A 69 -15.50 -26.91 -1.21
CA LEU A 69 -14.90 -28.24 -1.04
C LEU A 69 -15.46 -29.29 -2.02
N PHE A 70 -16.73 -29.14 -2.42
CA PHE A 70 -17.46 -30.14 -3.21
C PHE A 70 -17.33 -29.96 -4.73
N SER A 71 -16.53 -29.00 -5.18
CA SER A 71 -16.37 -28.70 -6.62
C SER A 71 -15.54 -29.72 -7.40
N LYS A 72 -14.87 -30.65 -6.71
CA LYS A 72 -13.97 -31.66 -7.30
C LYS A 72 -14.64 -33.01 -7.56
N ASP A 73 -15.77 -33.27 -6.91
CA ASP A 73 -16.45 -34.55 -7.03
C ASP A 73 -17.10 -34.68 -8.42
N PRO A 74 -17.24 -35.91 -8.95
CA PRO A 74 -17.97 -36.14 -10.20
C PRO A 74 -19.38 -35.55 -10.11
N TYR A 75 -19.70 -34.65 -11.03
CA TYR A 75 -20.98 -33.95 -11.06
C TYR A 75 -21.85 -34.53 -12.18
N ASP A 76 -22.90 -35.24 -11.78
CA ASP A 76 -23.80 -35.92 -12.69
C ASP A 76 -25.03 -35.06 -13.03
N LYS A 77 -25.80 -35.53 -14.01
CA LYS A 77 -27.00 -34.82 -14.47
C LYS A 77 -28.08 -34.69 -13.37
N ASP A 78 -28.11 -35.66 -12.47
CA ASP A 78 -29.04 -35.67 -11.33
C ASP A 78 -28.65 -34.60 -10.30
N ASP A 79 -27.34 -34.36 -10.10
CA ASP A 79 -26.84 -33.26 -9.27
C ASP A 79 -27.20 -31.89 -9.88
N GLU A 80 -27.10 -31.75 -11.21
CA GLU A 80 -27.53 -30.53 -11.91
C GLU A 80 -29.03 -30.27 -11.76
N GLU A 81 -29.85 -31.34 -11.77
CA GLU A 81 -31.28 -31.21 -11.53
C GLU A 81 -31.59 -30.84 -10.08
N ALA A 82 -30.90 -31.46 -9.13
CA ALA A 82 -31.01 -31.15 -7.71
C ALA A 82 -30.64 -29.69 -7.45
N ASP A 83 -29.49 -29.22 -7.93
CA ASP A 83 -29.04 -27.83 -7.77
C ASP A 83 -30.03 -26.85 -8.38
N ARG A 84 -30.59 -27.16 -9.56
CA ARG A 84 -31.64 -26.32 -10.17
C ARG A 84 -32.88 -26.21 -9.29
N ILE A 85 -33.30 -27.31 -8.64
CA ILE A 85 -34.44 -27.32 -7.73
C ILE A 85 -34.11 -26.51 -6.46
N TYR A 86 -32.97 -26.74 -5.81
CA TYR A 86 -32.58 -26.00 -4.61
C TYR A 86 -32.40 -24.50 -4.87
N ASP A 87 -31.75 -24.14 -5.98
CA ASP A 87 -31.65 -22.76 -6.45
C ASP A 87 -33.02 -22.09 -6.62
N SER A 88 -33.98 -22.84 -7.17
CA SER A 88 -35.33 -22.31 -7.40
C SER A 88 -36.07 -22.05 -6.08
N ILE A 89 -35.84 -22.90 -5.08
CA ILE A 89 -36.40 -22.74 -3.73
C ILE A 89 -35.78 -21.49 -3.08
N ASP A 90 -34.46 -21.34 -3.12
CA ASP A 90 -33.77 -20.18 -2.53
C ASP A 90 -34.19 -18.87 -3.22
N LYS A 91 -34.26 -18.87 -4.55
CA LYS A 91 -34.76 -17.72 -5.32
C LYS A 91 -36.19 -17.36 -4.89
N ARG A 92 -37.08 -18.35 -4.74
CA ARG A 92 -38.47 -18.15 -4.27
C ARG A 92 -38.53 -17.64 -2.84
N MET A 93 -37.65 -18.12 -1.96
CA MET A 93 -37.57 -17.63 -0.58
C MET A 93 -37.17 -16.15 -0.54
N ASP A 94 -36.30 -15.72 -1.45
CA ASP A 94 -35.84 -14.35 -1.56
C ASP A 94 -36.80 -13.39 -2.27
N GLU A 95 -37.69 -13.90 -3.14
CA GLU A 95 -38.60 -13.11 -3.99
C GLU A 95 -39.38 -12.03 -3.23
N LYS A 96 -39.88 -12.33 -2.03
CA LYS A 96 -40.76 -11.42 -1.26
C LYS A 96 -40.14 -10.05 -0.96
N ARG A 97 -38.81 -9.96 -0.87
CA ARG A 97 -38.09 -8.70 -0.62
C ARG A 97 -36.99 -8.43 -1.63
N LYS A 98 -36.87 -9.26 -2.66
CA LYS A 98 -35.81 -9.20 -3.67
C LYS A 98 -35.73 -7.82 -4.29
N GLU A 99 -36.84 -7.30 -4.83
CA GLU A 99 -36.86 -5.99 -5.49
C GLU A 99 -36.46 -4.85 -4.55
N TYR A 100 -36.97 -4.85 -3.31
CA TYR A 100 -36.60 -3.82 -2.34
C TYR A 100 -35.11 -3.92 -1.95
N ARG A 101 -34.61 -5.13 -1.69
CA ARG A 101 -33.23 -5.40 -1.29
C ARG A 101 -32.27 -5.02 -2.42
N GLU A 102 -32.53 -5.47 -3.64
CA GLU A 102 -31.73 -5.17 -4.82
C GLU A 102 -31.76 -3.68 -5.16
N ARG A 103 -32.93 -3.03 -5.09
CA ARG A 103 -33.03 -1.58 -5.32
C ARG A 103 -32.29 -0.78 -4.26
N LYS A 104 -32.32 -1.21 -2.99
CA LYS A 104 -31.55 -0.58 -1.90
C LYS A 104 -30.06 -0.78 -2.13
N LEU A 105 -29.62 -2.02 -2.36
CA LEU A 105 -28.23 -2.38 -2.63
C LEU A 105 -27.70 -1.62 -3.85
N LYS A 106 -28.47 -1.55 -4.93
CA LYS A 106 -28.10 -0.80 -6.14
C LYS A 106 -27.93 0.70 -5.86
N ARG A 107 -28.86 1.32 -5.14
CA ARG A 107 -28.76 2.74 -4.76
C ARG A 107 -27.55 2.98 -3.86
N GLU A 108 -27.34 2.13 -2.87
CA GLU A 108 -26.23 2.23 -1.92
C GLU A 108 -24.89 2.04 -2.63
N LEU A 109 -24.79 1.07 -3.54
CA LEU A 109 -23.61 0.83 -4.35
C LEU A 109 -23.33 2.00 -5.31
N GLU A 110 -24.37 2.59 -5.90
CA GLU A 110 -24.24 3.76 -6.75
C GLU A 110 -23.79 4.99 -5.96
N GLN A 111 -24.41 5.25 -4.81
CA GLN A 111 -24.01 6.32 -3.90
C GLN A 111 -22.58 6.12 -3.41
N TYR A 112 -22.22 4.92 -2.98
CA TYR A 112 -20.86 4.58 -2.57
C TYR A 112 -19.85 4.80 -3.71
N ARG A 113 -20.20 4.46 -4.95
CA ARG A 113 -19.35 4.73 -6.11
C ARG A 113 -19.22 6.21 -6.44
N GLN A 114 -20.24 7.01 -6.16
CA GLN A 114 -20.19 8.47 -6.33
C GLN A 114 -19.36 9.13 -5.22
N GLU A 115 -19.52 8.70 -3.97
CA GLU A 115 -18.79 9.22 -2.80
C GLU A 115 -17.33 8.78 -2.78
N ARG A 116 -17.07 7.52 -3.15
CA ARG A 116 -15.74 6.90 -3.18
C ARG A 116 -15.55 6.16 -4.51
N PRO A 117 -15.36 6.89 -5.62
CA PRO A 117 -15.05 6.26 -6.89
C PRO A 117 -13.74 5.48 -6.78
N LYS A 118 -13.71 4.27 -7.34
CA LYS A 118 -12.49 3.46 -7.41
C LYS A 118 -11.39 4.26 -8.08
N ILE A 119 -10.14 4.12 -7.62
CA ILE A 119 -8.99 4.87 -8.18
C ILE A 119 -8.89 4.73 -9.71
N GLN A 120 -9.15 3.53 -10.23
CA GLN A 120 -9.15 3.25 -11.67
C GLN A 120 -10.27 4.00 -12.42
N GLN A 121 -11.41 4.25 -11.76
CA GLN A 121 -12.53 5.00 -12.32
C GLN A 121 -12.25 6.50 -12.38
N GLN A 122 -11.57 7.04 -11.35
CA GLN A 122 -11.15 8.45 -11.29
C GLN A 122 -10.19 8.83 -12.43
N PHE A 123 -9.40 7.87 -12.91
CA PHE A 123 -8.43 8.06 -14.00
C PHE A 123 -8.88 7.41 -15.31
N SER A 124 -10.15 7.02 -15.44
CA SER A 124 -10.64 6.33 -16.64
C SER A 124 -10.65 7.25 -17.87
N ASP A 125 -10.84 8.54 -17.67
CA ASP A 125 -10.71 9.61 -18.65
C ASP A 125 -9.25 9.82 -19.07
N LEU A 126 -8.33 10.00 -18.11
CA LEU A 126 -6.91 10.15 -18.39
C LEU A 126 -6.34 8.91 -19.09
N LYS A 127 -6.79 7.71 -18.70
CA LYS A 127 -6.42 6.46 -19.37
C LYS A 127 -6.92 6.40 -20.82
N ARG A 128 -8.08 6.99 -21.12
CA ARG A 128 -8.59 7.10 -22.50
C ARG A 128 -7.80 8.12 -23.31
N ASP A 129 -7.44 9.25 -22.72
CA ASP A 129 -6.60 10.26 -23.37
C ASP A 129 -5.19 9.73 -23.63
N LEU A 130 -4.65 8.92 -22.72
CA LEU A 130 -3.37 8.23 -22.85
C LEU A 130 -3.34 7.30 -24.08
N ALA A 131 -4.47 6.75 -24.51
CA ALA A 131 -4.55 5.95 -25.74
C ALA A 131 -4.35 6.77 -27.03
N ARG A 132 -4.42 8.11 -26.97
CA ARG A 132 -4.12 8.98 -28.13
C ARG A 132 -2.64 9.21 -28.35
N ILE A 133 -1.80 8.93 -27.35
CA ILE A 133 -0.35 9.13 -27.40
C ILE A 133 0.27 8.06 -28.33
N SER A 134 1.12 8.50 -29.25
CA SER A 134 1.76 7.62 -30.23
C SER A 134 2.86 6.75 -29.57
N ALA A 135 3.17 5.59 -30.16
CA ALA A 135 4.24 4.73 -29.67
C ALA A 135 5.62 5.42 -29.68
N ASP A 136 5.86 6.32 -30.62
CA ASP A 136 7.10 7.11 -30.67
C ASP A 136 7.21 8.06 -29.48
N GLU A 137 6.09 8.70 -29.11
CA GLU A 137 6.02 9.56 -27.93
C GLU A 137 6.24 8.75 -26.63
N TRP A 138 5.69 7.52 -26.55
CA TRP A 138 5.99 6.57 -25.47
C TRP A 138 7.48 6.25 -25.35
N ASN A 139 8.16 6.02 -26.47
CA ASN A 139 9.59 5.71 -26.50
C ASN A 139 10.46 6.94 -26.18
N SER A 140 9.91 8.15 -26.35
CA SER A 140 10.62 9.40 -26.09
C SER A 140 10.48 9.91 -24.66
N ILE A 141 9.72 9.22 -23.80
CA ILE A 141 9.58 9.59 -22.37
C ILE A 141 10.97 9.53 -21.71
N PRO A 142 11.48 10.66 -21.19
CA PRO A 142 12.75 10.67 -20.48
C PRO A 142 12.65 9.84 -19.20
N ASP A 143 13.70 9.10 -18.87
CA ASP A 143 13.81 8.48 -17.56
C ASP A 143 13.88 9.58 -16.49
N VAL A 144 13.39 9.26 -15.30
CA VAL A 144 13.57 10.11 -14.12
C VAL A 144 15.05 10.08 -13.75
N GLY A 145 15.85 10.91 -14.41
CA GLY A 145 17.24 11.14 -14.02
C GLY A 145 17.33 11.58 -12.54
N ASP A 146 18.53 11.96 -12.08
CA ASP A 146 18.71 12.40 -10.69
C ASP A 146 18.12 13.80 -10.42
N ALA A 147 16.79 13.90 -10.49
CA ALA A 147 16.00 15.12 -10.26
C ALA A 147 16.09 15.59 -8.81
N ARG A 148 16.61 14.75 -7.92
CA ARG A 148 16.81 15.03 -6.50
C ARG A 148 18.07 14.32 -6.08
N ASN A 149 19.23 14.90 -6.43
CA ASN A 149 20.51 14.50 -5.87
C ASN A 149 20.57 14.89 -4.38
N LYS A 150 19.68 14.31 -3.57
CA LYS A 150 19.41 14.65 -2.18
C LYS A 150 20.59 14.24 -1.30
N LYS A 151 21.30 13.19 -1.73
CA LYS A 151 22.57 12.73 -1.15
C LYS A 151 23.69 13.75 -1.36
N MET A 152 23.74 14.44 -2.51
CA MET A 152 24.73 15.50 -2.78
C MET A 152 24.33 16.88 -2.25
N ARG A 153 23.03 17.16 -2.07
CA ARG A 153 22.55 18.47 -1.57
C ARG A 153 22.53 18.59 -0.05
N ASN A 154 22.41 17.47 0.66
CA ASN A 154 22.55 17.45 2.11
C ASN A 154 23.70 16.52 2.52
N PRO A 155 24.96 16.83 2.13
CA PRO A 155 26.08 16.31 2.86
C PRO A 155 25.95 16.97 4.23
N ARG A 156 25.28 16.28 5.16
CA ARG A 156 25.48 16.56 6.57
C ARG A 156 26.96 16.30 6.79
N ALA A 157 27.78 17.34 6.62
CA ALA A 157 29.13 17.32 7.11
C ALA A 157 28.96 16.97 8.58
N GLU A 158 29.47 15.81 8.99
CA GLU A 158 29.56 15.47 10.40
C GLU A 158 30.54 16.48 11.00
N LYS A 159 29.98 17.63 11.39
CA LYS A 159 30.69 18.69 12.07
C LYS A 159 30.86 18.21 13.50
N PHE A 160 31.96 17.51 13.74
CA PHE A 160 32.40 17.19 15.09
C PHE A 160 32.83 18.49 15.76
N THR A 161 31.92 19.12 16.48
CA THR A 161 32.25 20.19 17.41
C THR A 161 32.73 19.55 18.72
N PRO A 162 33.79 20.07 19.35
CA PRO A 162 34.19 19.60 20.67
C PRO A 162 32.98 19.67 21.60
N VAL A 163 32.75 18.58 22.34
CA VAL A 163 31.66 18.46 23.28
C VAL A 163 31.87 19.51 24.39
N PRO A 164 30.88 20.36 24.73
CA PRO A 164 31.04 21.29 25.83
C PRO A 164 31.16 20.55 27.16
N ASP A 165 32.04 21.01 28.04
CA ASP A 165 32.28 20.44 29.37
C ASP A 165 31.01 20.38 30.25
N SER A 166 29.96 21.12 29.88
CA SER A 166 28.63 21.05 30.50
C SER A 166 28.00 19.65 30.42
N ILE A 167 28.30 18.85 29.39
CA ILE A 167 27.82 17.45 29.29
C ILE A 167 28.56 16.56 30.28
N LEU A 168 29.86 16.81 30.49
CA LEU A 168 30.64 16.12 31.52
C LEU A 168 30.16 16.53 32.92
N ALA A 169 29.89 17.82 33.14
CA ALA A 169 29.35 18.32 34.41
C ALA A 169 27.94 17.77 34.69
N HIS A 170 27.08 17.68 33.68
CA HIS A 170 25.76 17.08 33.82
C HIS A 170 25.86 15.59 34.13
N ASN A 171 26.72 14.83 33.46
CA ASN A 171 26.89 13.41 33.77
C ASN A 171 27.53 13.17 35.15
N VAL A 172 28.44 14.04 35.60
CA VAL A 172 29.01 14.00 36.96
C VAL A 172 27.96 14.36 38.03
N SER A 173 27.06 15.31 37.73
CA SER A 173 25.94 15.65 38.61
C SER A 173 24.88 14.54 38.64
N LEU A 174 24.55 13.94 37.49
CA LEU A 174 23.54 12.90 37.35
C LEU A 174 24.02 11.55 37.89
N SER A 175 25.33 11.26 37.82
CA SER A 175 25.91 10.07 38.47
C SER A 175 25.80 10.10 39.99
N ASN A 176 25.58 11.28 40.59
CA ASN A 176 25.35 11.43 42.02
C ASN A 176 23.87 11.63 42.40
N GLU A 177 22.95 11.80 41.43
CA GLU A 177 21.55 12.12 41.73
C GLU A 177 20.59 11.38 40.77
N THR A 178 20.06 10.24 41.23
CA THR A 178 18.96 9.53 40.58
C THR A 178 17.65 10.30 40.79
N VAL A 179 17.30 11.21 39.88
CA VAL A 179 16.04 11.99 39.96
C VAL A 179 14.90 11.26 39.23
N THR A 180 13.86 10.86 39.96
CA THR A 180 12.66 10.13 39.48
C THR A 180 11.40 11.00 39.41
N SER A 181 11.48 12.29 39.11
CA SER A 181 10.27 13.12 38.96
C SER A 181 10.41 14.19 37.88
N ILE A 182 9.31 14.38 37.13
CA ILE A 182 9.15 15.32 36.03
C ILE A 182 8.25 16.46 36.53
N ASP A 183 8.69 17.70 36.41
CA ASP A 183 7.93 18.91 36.79
C ASP A 183 6.87 19.25 35.71
N PRO A 184 5.56 19.26 36.04
CA PRO A 184 4.48 19.55 35.09
C PRO A 184 4.35 21.03 34.69
N LEU A 185 5.22 21.94 35.15
CA LEU A 185 5.11 23.38 34.87
C LEU A 185 5.85 23.87 33.60
N SER A 186 6.42 22.97 32.79
CA SER A 186 7.03 23.32 31.50
C SER A 186 5.96 23.40 30.39
N GLY A 187 5.24 24.52 30.37
CA GLY A 187 4.09 24.77 29.50
C GLY A 187 4.42 24.94 28.01
N LEU A 188 3.83 24.09 27.18
CA LEU A 188 3.68 24.26 25.72
C LEU A 188 2.61 25.32 25.41
N LYS A 189 3.00 26.58 25.24
CA LYS A 189 2.13 27.63 24.69
C LYS A 189 2.06 27.51 23.16
N THR A 190 1.01 26.86 22.65
CA THR A 190 0.64 26.93 21.23
C THR A 190 -0.36 28.07 21.03
N VAL A 191 0.05 29.14 20.35
CA VAL A 191 -0.82 30.24 19.93
C VAL A 191 -1.49 29.84 18.61
N ILE A 192 -2.77 29.48 18.68
CA ILE A 192 -3.65 29.29 17.53
C ILE A 192 -4.26 30.66 17.24
N SER A 193 -3.91 31.28 16.13
CA SER A 193 -4.47 32.55 15.67
C SER A 193 -5.15 32.36 14.32
N GLY A 194 -6.47 32.44 14.32
CA GLY A 194 -7.32 32.61 13.15
C GLY A 194 -8.18 33.86 13.34
N THR A 195 -8.75 34.34 12.22
CA THR A 195 -9.72 35.45 12.05
C THR A 195 -9.16 36.86 11.85
N SER A 196 -9.11 37.30 10.58
CA SER A 196 -9.70 38.59 10.15
C SER A 196 -9.58 38.78 8.62
N THR A 197 -10.75 39.01 8.00
CA THR A 197 -10.97 39.86 6.80
C THR A 197 -10.38 39.39 5.46
N GLY A 198 -11.07 39.36 4.32
CA GLY A 198 -12.31 40.00 3.89
C GLY A 198 -12.14 40.40 2.41
N LEU A 199 -12.81 39.66 1.53
CA LEU A 199 -13.57 40.12 0.35
C LEU A 199 -13.01 41.25 -0.58
N LEU A 200 -13.03 40.94 -1.89
CA LEU A 200 -13.08 41.83 -3.08
C LEU A 200 -11.76 42.44 -3.63
N SER A 201 -11.23 41.86 -4.72
CA SER A 201 -11.05 42.55 -6.02
C SER A 201 -10.46 41.61 -7.08
N SER A 202 -11.20 41.42 -8.16
CA SER A 202 -10.81 40.66 -9.34
C SER A 202 -10.33 41.62 -10.41
N ALA A 203 -9.01 41.70 -10.61
CA ALA A 203 -8.37 42.00 -11.89
C ALA A 203 -6.96 41.38 -11.89
N PRO A 204 -6.60 40.52 -12.86
CA PRO A 204 -5.35 39.76 -12.84
C PRO A 204 -4.24 40.55 -13.53
N SER A 205 -3.69 41.57 -12.87
CA SER A 205 -2.30 41.95 -13.15
C SER A 205 -1.44 41.11 -12.23
N HIS A 206 -0.72 40.13 -12.77
CA HIS A 206 0.22 39.24 -12.07
C HIS A 206 0.89 39.97 -10.90
N LEU A 207 0.36 39.72 -9.69
CA LEU A 207 0.77 40.46 -8.50
C LEU A 207 2.09 39.84 -8.03
N ASP A 208 3.19 40.51 -8.33
CA ASP A 208 4.52 40.05 -7.92
C ASP A 208 4.71 40.33 -6.42
N LEU A 209 4.33 39.34 -5.61
CA LEU A 209 4.43 39.39 -4.15
C LEU A 209 5.88 39.61 -3.67
N LYS A 210 6.88 39.26 -4.48
CA LYS A 210 8.29 39.52 -4.15
C LYS A 210 8.63 41.00 -4.25
N LYS A 211 8.10 41.70 -5.26
CA LYS A 211 8.30 43.16 -5.41
C LYS A 211 7.65 43.95 -4.29
N ILE A 212 6.45 43.53 -3.85
CA ILE A 212 5.78 44.13 -2.68
C ILE A 212 6.62 43.92 -1.40
N GLY A 213 7.16 42.71 -1.20
CA GLY A 213 8.04 42.43 -0.06
C GLY A 213 9.34 43.24 -0.08
N GLN A 214 9.97 43.35 -1.25
CA GLN A 214 11.18 44.15 -1.45
C GLN A 214 10.93 45.65 -1.19
N ALA A 215 9.86 46.21 -1.74
CA ALA A 215 9.50 47.61 -1.53
C ALA A 215 9.23 47.92 -0.04
N ARG A 216 8.61 46.97 0.69
CA ARG A 216 8.38 47.11 2.12
C ARG A 216 9.69 47.05 2.92
N ASN A 217 10.59 46.14 2.59
CA ASN A 217 11.90 46.06 3.23
C ASN A 217 12.73 47.32 2.97
N THR A 218 12.76 47.84 1.74
CA THR A 218 13.47 49.08 1.45
C THR A 218 12.91 50.27 2.23
N LEU A 219 11.58 50.34 2.40
CA LEU A 219 10.95 51.39 3.20
C LEU A 219 11.29 51.25 4.70
N MET A 220 11.37 50.01 5.20
CA MET A 220 11.80 49.73 6.56
C MET A 220 13.26 50.13 6.77
N ASP A 221 14.16 49.78 5.86
CA ASP A 221 15.58 50.15 5.90
C ASP A 221 15.76 51.67 5.90
N ILE A 222 15.01 52.40 5.07
CA ILE A 222 15.05 53.87 5.06
C ILE A 222 14.62 54.45 6.42
N LYS A 223 13.55 53.93 7.02
CA LYS A 223 13.08 54.39 8.34
C LYS A 223 14.05 54.05 9.47
N LEU A 224 14.72 52.90 9.41
CA LEU A 224 15.75 52.53 10.39
C LEU A 224 16.99 53.42 10.28
N ASN A 225 17.43 53.74 9.06
CA ASN A 225 18.54 54.67 8.85
C ASN A 225 18.20 56.09 9.36
N GLN A 226 16.96 56.55 9.16
CA GLN A 226 16.51 57.84 9.66
C GLN A 226 16.42 57.90 11.20
N ALA A 227 16.15 56.78 11.85
CA ALA A 227 16.11 56.69 13.31
C ALA A 227 17.50 56.42 13.94
N SER A 228 18.49 56.12 13.11
CA SER A 228 19.87 55.83 13.52
C SER A 228 20.78 57.07 13.47
N ASP A 229 20.32 58.16 12.86
CA ASP A 229 20.94 59.49 12.84
C ASP A 229 20.29 60.39 13.91
#